data_AF-A0AA37AAB3-F1
#
_entry.id   AF-A0AA37AAB3-F1
#
_cell.length_a   1.000
_cell.length_b   1.000
_cell.length_c   1.000
_cell.angle_alpha   90.00
_cell.angle_beta   90.00
_cell.angle_gamma   90.00
#
_symmetry.space_group_name_H-M   'P 1'
#
loop_
_entity.id
_entity.type
_entity.pdbx_description
1 polymer ?
#
loop_
_entity_poly.entity_id
_entity_poly.type
_entity_poly.pdbx_seq_one_letter_code
_entity_poly.pdbx_strand_id
1 'polypeptide(L)'
;MTEMSVRQWQERFRAGDFNSRDLSVQCEAGWFDWFCRNDALAGRLKKLSSAVLGIKAPFILDNYYVWFKNNCPMAGPLYDDVRFEPLSGEREGKYFVITLDCPHELAKWVLYTERYGYDAPEFCSGNVRDMGQYINSMAAELEQGIQPAFLLEKRAVSKYIFRHEGEHGIPVYRDREHEFSYISRKDRQLRKVMVTDSMEALPPGYGAEQAERHGKLYVFGVEPPIPEGPTVRPKTVQRGGQER
;
A
#
# COMPACT_ATOMS: atom_id res chain seq x y z
N MET A 1 13.17 -22.82 -5.49
CA MET A 1 11.87 -22.63 -6.16
C MET A 1 12.20 -22.12 -7.55
N THR A 2 11.67 -22.73 -8.62
CA THR A 2 11.90 -22.19 -9.97
C THR A 2 10.96 -21.00 -10.13
N GLU A 3 11.51 -19.81 -10.25
CA GLU A 3 10.72 -18.58 -10.43
C GLU A 3 10.06 -18.65 -11.82
N MET A 4 8.73 -18.78 -11.83
CA MET A 4 7.91 -18.77 -13.04
C MET A 4 7.15 -17.45 -13.09
N SER A 5 6.95 -16.92 -14.30
CA SER A 5 6.20 -15.68 -14.44
C SER A 5 4.75 -15.85 -14.00
N VAL A 6 4.07 -14.77 -13.64
CA VAL A 6 2.64 -14.81 -13.31
C VAL A 6 1.83 -15.40 -14.46
N ARG A 7 2.21 -15.14 -15.72
CA ARG A 7 1.60 -15.77 -16.90
C ARG A 7 1.71 -17.29 -16.84
N GLN A 8 2.92 -17.81 -16.67
CA GLN A 8 3.16 -19.25 -16.58
C GLN A 8 2.43 -19.87 -15.39
N TRP A 9 2.44 -19.18 -14.24
CA TRP A 9 1.71 -19.61 -13.06
C TRP A 9 0.21 -19.72 -13.34
N GLN A 10 -0.39 -18.73 -14.01
CA GLN A 10 -1.81 -18.75 -14.38
C GLN A 10 -2.13 -19.91 -15.33
N GLU A 11 -1.26 -20.19 -16.31
CA GLU A 11 -1.43 -21.30 -17.26
C GLU A 11 -1.43 -22.64 -16.54
N ARG A 12 -0.44 -22.87 -15.66
CA ARG A 12 -0.32 -24.09 -14.84
C ARG A 12 -1.48 -24.26 -13.86
N PHE A 13 -1.90 -23.17 -13.21
CA PHE A 13 -3.07 -23.21 -12.33
C PHE A 13 -4.33 -23.61 -13.10
N ARG A 14 -4.53 -23.09 -14.32
CA ARG A 14 -5.67 -23.46 -15.19
C ARG A 14 -5.59 -24.89 -15.71
N ALA A 15 -4.39 -25.39 -15.98
CA ALA A 15 -4.15 -26.79 -16.37
C ALA A 15 -4.42 -27.77 -15.22
N GLY A 16 -4.47 -27.29 -13.98
CA GLY A 16 -4.75 -28.09 -12.79
C GLY A 16 -3.51 -28.66 -12.11
N ASP A 17 -2.32 -28.20 -12.47
CA ASP A 17 -1.03 -28.64 -11.91
C ASP A 17 -0.99 -28.52 -10.39
N PHE A 18 -1.71 -27.54 -9.83
CA PHE A 18 -1.71 -27.23 -8.40
C PHE A 18 -2.92 -27.77 -7.62
N ASN A 19 -3.68 -28.71 -8.21
CA ASN A 19 -4.88 -29.28 -7.57
C ASN A 19 -4.58 -30.33 -6.49
N SER A 20 -3.40 -30.96 -6.51
CA SER A 20 -3.03 -31.95 -5.50
C SER A 20 -2.84 -31.31 -4.12
N ARG A 21 -3.15 -32.06 -3.06
CA ARG A 21 -2.88 -31.67 -1.67
C ARG A 21 -1.44 -31.98 -1.23
N ASP A 22 -0.64 -32.58 -2.11
CA ASP A 22 0.74 -32.92 -1.80
C ASP A 22 1.55 -31.66 -1.51
N LEU A 23 2.36 -31.74 -0.45
CA LEU A 23 3.14 -30.60 0.01
C LEU A 23 4.11 -30.12 -1.07
N SER A 24 4.77 -31.04 -1.78
CA SER A 24 5.70 -30.68 -2.86
C SER A 24 5.01 -29.89 -3.97
N VAL A 25 3.79 -30.27 -4.35
CA VAL A 25 2.98 -29.56 -5.34
C VAL A 25 2.59 -28.17 -4.84
N GLN A 26 2.27 -28.02 -3.56
CA GLN A 26 1.92 -26.72 -2.98
C GLN A 26 3.14 -25.81 -2.81
N CYS A 27 4.32 -26.36 -2.47
CA CYS A 27 5.58 -25.62 -2.51
C CYS A 27 5.93 -25.18 -3.94
N GLU A 28 5.70 -26.04 -4.93
CA GLU A 28 5.89 -25.69 -6.34
C GLU A 28 4.91 -24.62 -6.82
N ALA A 29 3.67 -24.64 -6.32
CA ALA A 29 2.68 -23.60 -6.56
C ALA A 29 3.06 -22.24 -5.95
N GLY A 30 4.07 -22.19 -5.07
CA GLY A 30 4.63 -20.97 -4.51
C GLY A 30 4.39 -20.76 -3.02
N TRP A 31 3.84 -21.73 -2.28
CA TRP A 31 3.77 -21.62 -0.82
C TRP A 31 5.19 -21.60 -0.22
N PHE A 32 5.49 -20.55 0.54
CA PHE A 32 6.82 -20.33 1.11
C PHE A 32 6.85 -20.59 2.62
N ASP A 33 5.82 -20.12 3.34
CA ASP A 33 5.74 -20.20 4.80
C ASP A 33 4.26 -20.23 5.23
N TRP A 34 3.92 -21.10 6.19
CA TRP A 34 2.54 -21.30 6.61
C TRP A 34 2.43 -21.83 8.05
N PHE A 35 1.34 -21.46 8.72
CA PHE A 35 0.99 -21.95 10.06
C PHE A 35 -0.21 -22.93 10.06
N CYS A 36 -0.91 -23.04 8.93
CA CYS A 36 -1.98 -24.03 8.76
C CYS A 36 -1.42 -25.43 8.46
N ARG A 37 -2.30 -26.43 8.42
CA ARG A 37 -1.90 -27.80 8.04
C ARG A 37 -1.58 -27.87 6.55
N ASN A 38 -0.61 -28.71 6.18
CA ASN A 38 -0.21 -28.92 4.79
C ASN A 38 -1.39 -29.27 3.85
N ASP A 39 -2.33 -30.08 4.34
CA ASP A 39 -3.51 -30.52 3.56
C ASP A 39 -4.52 -29.40 3.28
N ALA A 40 -4.41 -28.25 3.95
CA ALA A 40 -5.25 -27.08 3.76
C ALA A 40 -4.71 -26.14 2.65
N LEU A 41 -3.45 -26.27 2.26
CA LEU A 41 -2.77 -25.34 1.35
C LEU A 41 -3.44 -25.26 -0.02
N ALA A 42 -3.81 -26.39 -0.63
CA ALA A 42 -4.49 -26.42 -1.92
C ALA A 42 -5.83 -25.67 -1.90
N GLY A 43 -6.60 -25.82 -0.81
CA GLY A 43 -7.86 -25.12 -0.63
C GLY A 43 -7.68 -23.61 -0.44
N ARG A 44 -6.64 -23.19 0.28
CA ARG A 44 -6.28 -21.78 0.47
C ARG A 44 -5.75 -21.15 -0.82
N LEU A 45 -4.92 -21.88 -1.56
CA LEU A 45 -4.39 -21.46 -2.86
C LEU A 45 -5.54 -21.14 -3.82
N LYS A 46 -6.57 -21.99 -3.86
CA LYS A 46 -7.77 -21.76 -4.68
C LYS A 46 -8.52 -20.47 -4.32
N LYS A 47 -8.46 -20.00 -3.07
CA LYS A 47 -9.05 -18.72 -2.67
C LYS A 47 -8.22 -17.55 -3.20
N LEU A 48 -6.91 -17.57 -2.94
CA LEU A 48 -5.98 -16.52 -3.38
C LEU A 48 -5.80 -16.46 -4.90
N SER A 49 -5.94 -17.59 -5.60
CA SER A 49 -5.73 -17.67 -7.05
C SER A 49 -6.67 -16.74 -7.83
N SER A 50 -7.84 -16.42 -7.27
CA SER A 50 -8.77 -15.44 -7.87
C SER A 50 -8.15 -14.05 -8.05
N ALA A 51 -7.28 -13.61 -7.13
CA ALA A 51 -6.55 -12.35 -7.26
C ALA A 51 -5.48 -12.45 -8.35
N VAL A 52 -4.71 -13.55 -8.36
CA VAL A 52 -3.66 -13.78 -9.36
C VAL A 52 -4.22 -13.91 -10.77
N LEU A 53 -5.31 -14.67 -10.94
CA LEU A 53 -6.02 -14.86 -12.21
C LEU A 53 -6.71 -13.60 -12.70
N GLY A 54 -7.04 -12.67 -11.80
CA GLY A 54 -7.60 -11.35 -12.10
C GLY A 54 -6.60 -10.42 -12.81
N ILE A 55 -5.30 -10.70 -12.72
CA ILE A 55 -4.26 -9.92 -13.40
C ILE A 55 -4.26 -10.23 -14.91
N LYS A 56 -4.30 -9.17 -15.71
CA LYS A 56 -4.34 -9.17 -17.18
C LYS A 56 -3.27 -8.28 -17.81
N ALA A 57 -2.71 -7.33 -17.05
CA ALA A 57 -1.68 -6.42 -17.55
C ALA A 57 -0.41 -7.18 -17.95
N PRO A 58 0.05 -7.08 -19.21
CA PRO A 58 1.24 -7.80 -19.71
C PRO A 58 2.49 -7.55 -18.86
N PHE A 59 2.73 -6.30 -18.45
CA PHE A 59 3.87 -5.95 -17.61
C PHE A 59 3.95 -6.82 -16.34
N ILE A 60 2.84 -6.96 -15.62
CA ILE A 60 2.80 -7.80 -14.41
C ILE A 60 2.85 -9.29 -14.78
N LEU A 61 2.15 -9.70 -15.83
CA LEU A 61 2.12 -11.09 -16.26
C LEU A 61 3.52 -11.64 -16.61
N ASP A 62 4.35 -10.81 -17.23
CA ASP A 62 5.61 -11.24 -17.85
C ASP A 62 6.85 -10.90 -17.01
N ASN A 63 6.76 -9.93 -16.09
CA ASN A 63 7.91 -9.44 -15.33
C ASN A 63 7.83 -9.72 -13.82
N TYR A 64 6.82 -10.46 -13.37
CA TYR A 64 6.68 -10.81 -11.96
C TYR A 64 6.54 -12.31 -11.76
N TYR A 65 6.91 -12.79 -10.58
CA TYR A 65 6.49 -14.07 -10.05
C TYR A 65 5.64 -13.86 -8.79
N VAL A 66 4.93 -14.91 -8.38
CA VAL A 66 4.14 -14.92 -7.15
C VAL A 66 4.64 -15.94 -6.14
N TRP A 67 4.47 -15.61 -4.86
CA TRP A 67 4.61 -16.55 -3.76
C TRP A 67 3.58 -16.27 -2.67
N PHE A 68 3.28 -17.30 -1.88
CA PHE A 68 2.13 -17.33 -0.98
C PHE A 68 2.58 -17.56 0.46
N LYS A 69 1.89 -16.90 1.39
CA LYS A 69 2.03 -17.16 2.83
C LYS A 69 0.69 -17.37 3.50
N ASN A 70 0.69 -18.18 4.55
CA ASN A 70 -0.40 -18.24 5.51
C ASN A 70 0.16 -17.74 6.83
N ASN A 71 -0.29 -16.58 7.29
CA ASN A 71 0.34 -15.85 8.38
C ASN A 71 -0.38 -16.08 9.71
N CYS A 72 0.38 -16.02 10.81
CA CYS A 72 -0.11 -16.00 12.18
C CYS A 72 0.02 -14.58 12.77
N PRO A 73 -1.07 -13.81 12.92
CA PRO A 73 -1.03 -12.40 13.31
C PRO A 73 -0.68 -12.13 14.79
N MET A 74 -0.27 -13.15 15.56
CA MET A 74 -0.23 -13.17 17.04
C MET A 74 -1.61 -13.02 17.71
N ALA A 75 -2.46 -12.09 17.25
CA ALA A 75 -3.83 -11.89 17.71
C ALA A 75 -4.82 -12.02 16.54
N GLY A 76 -5.79 -12.93 16.68
CA GLY A 76 -6.81 -13.19 15.66
C GLY A 76 -6.52 -14.42 14.79
N PRO A 77 -7.43 -14.74 13.84
CA PRO A 77 -7.32 -15.91 12.98
C PRO A 77 -6.14 -15.84 11.99
N LEU A 78 -5.69 -17.02 11.53
CA LEU A 78 -4.73 -17.11 10.41
C LEU A 78 -5.34 -16.51 9.15
N TYR A 79 -4.53 -15.79 8.38
CA TYR A 79 -4.92 -15.18 7.11
C TYR A 79 -3.92 -15.53 6.01
N ASP A 80 -4.29 -15.32 4.76
CA ASP A 80 -3.46 -15.69 3.62
C ASP A 80 -2.99 -14.43 2.88
N ASP A 81 -1.77 -14.44 2.34
CA ASP A 81 -1.27 -13.41 1.44
C ASP A 81 -0.65 -13.99 0.17
N VAL A 82 -0.72 -13.22 -0.91
CA VAL A 82 0.04 -13.44 -2.14
C VAL A 82 0.91 -12.22 -2.40
N ARG A 83 2.17 -12.46 -2.74
CA ARG A 83 3.19 -11.45 -2.95
C ARG A 83 3.65 -11.48 -4.39
N PHE A 84 3.79 -10.31 -4.97
CA PHE A 84 4.22 -10.11 -6.34
C PHE A 84 5.59 -9.45 -6.30
N GLU A 85 6.57 -10.15 -6.87
CA GLU A 85 7.96 -9.73 -6.85
C GLU A 85 8.50 -9.66 -8.28
N PRO A 86 9.23 -8.59 -8.66
CA PRO A 86 9.81 -8.49 -9.98
C PRO A 86 10.80 -9.63 -10.23
N LEU A 87 10.69 -10.26 -11.40
CA LEU A 87 11.62 -11.30 -11.87
C LEU A 87 13.04 -10.77 -12.05
N SER A 88 13.22 -9.45 -12.18
CA SER A 88 14.54 -8.83 -12.20
C SER A 88 15.27 -8.89 -10.85
N GLY A 89 14.55 -9.14 -9.75
CA GLY A 89 15.05 -9.03 -8.38
C GLY A 89 15.17 -7.59 -7.87
N GLU A 90 15.03 -6.59 -8.75
CA GLU A 90 15.10 -5.17 -8.39
C GLU A 90 13.69 -4.65 -8.09
N ARG A 91 13.40 -4.40 -6.81
CA ARG A 91 12.06 -4.01 -6.37
C ARG A 91 11.71 -2.57 -6.73
N GLU A 92 12.53 -1.58 -6.40
CA GLU A 92 12.32 -0.17 -6.77
C GLU A 92 10.88 0.37 -6.57
N GLY A 93 10.16 -0.07 -5.52
CA GLY A 93 8.77 0.35 -5.29
C GLY A 93 7.72 -0.49 -6.04
N LYS A 94 8.14 -1.46 -6.84
CA LYS A 94 7.33 -2.32 -7.70
C LYS A 94 6.84 -3.60 -7.01
N TYR A 95 7.36 -3.92 -5.83
CA TYR A 95 6.87 -5.05 -5.01
C TYR A 95 5.50 -4.70 -4.39
N PHE A 96 4.58 -5.67 -4.38
CA PHE A 96 3.29 -5.51 -3.72
C PHE A 96 2.74 -6.82 -3.16
N VAL A 97 1.83 -6.70 -2.20
CA VAL A 97 1.22 -7.80 -1.44
C VAL A 97 -0.29 -7.63 -1.44
N ILE A 98 -1.00 -8.72 -1.69
CA ILE A 98 -2.45 -8.79 -1.50
C ILE A 98 -2.73 -9.72 -0.33
N THR A 99 -3.35 -9.20 0.73
CA THR A 99 -3.82 -10.02 1.84
C THR A 99 -5.29 -10.34 1.69
N LEU A 100 -5.69 -11.54 2.12
CA LEU A 100 -7.05 -12.03 2.17
C LEU A 100 -7.45 -12.36 3.62
N ASP A 101 -8.55 -11.77 4.08
CA ASP A 101 -9.14 -12.02 5.40
C ASP A 101 -8.16 -11.73 6.56
N CYS A 102 -7.30 -10.71 6.42
CA CYS A 102 -6.43 -10.25 7.51
C CYS A 102 -7.28 -9.68 8.66
N PRO A 103 -7.15 -10.17 9.90
CA PRO A 103 -8.01 -9.73 11.01
C PRO A 103 -7.70 -8.34 11.53
N HIS A 104 -6.62 -7.71 11.05
CA HIS A 104 -6.24 -6.35 11.40
C HIS A 104 -6.66 -5.33 10.34
N GLU A 105 -7.29 -5.79 9.27
CA GLU A 105 -7.78 -4.96 8.19
C GLU A 105 -9.30 -4.82 8.21
N LEU A 106 -9.77 -3.68 7.73
CA LEU A 106 -11.20 -3.39 7.64
C LEU A 106 -11.87 -4.04 6.42
N ALA A 107 -11.07 -4.43 5.41
CA ALA A 107 -11.56 -4.99 4.15
C ALA A 107 -11.07 -6.43 3.95
N LYS A 108 -11.85 -7.18 3.19
CA LYS A 108 -11.55 -8.58 2.85
C LYS A 108 -10.26 -8.73 2.04
N TRP A 109 -10.08 -7.85 1.05
CA TRP A 109 -8.92 -7.81 0.18
C TRP A 109 -8.21 -6.49 0.39
N VAL A 110 -6.91 -6.55 0.68
CA VAL A 110 -6.10 -5.38 0.96
C VAL A 110 -4.80 -5.45 0.17
N LEU A 111 -4.47 -4.34 -0.48
CA LEU A 111 -3.25 -4.16 -1.27
C LEU A 111 -2.27 -3.27 -0.52
N TYR A 112 -1.10 -3.83 -0.26
CA TYR A 112 0.07 -3.10 0.19
C TYR A 112 1.07 -3.00 -0.97
N THR A 113 1.58 -1.81 -1.22
CA THR A 113 2.62 -1.60 -2.23
C THR A 113 3.84 -0.99 -1.57
N GLU A 114 5.03 -1.32 -2.08
CA GLU A 114 6.26 -0.71 -1.59
C GLU A 114 6.28 0.81 -1.85
N ARG A 115 5.72 1.26 -2.99
CA ARG A 115 5.62 2.71 -3.33
C ARG A 115 4.76 3.51 -2.35
N TYR A 116 3.69 2.93 -1.81
CA TYR A 116 2.85 3.59 -0.82
C TYR A 116 3.44 3.47 0.59
N GLY A 117 4.17 2.38 0.87
CA GLY A 117 4.66 2.01 2.19
C GLY A 117 3.78 0.96 2.85
N TYR A 118 4.28 0.37 3.94
CA TYR A 118 3.62 -0.73 4.65
C TYR A 118 2.92 -0.30 5.94
N ASP A 119 2.89 0.99 6.24
CA ASP A 119 2.20 1.55 7.41
C ASP A 119 0.68 1.52 7.25
N ALA A 120 0.19 1.60 6.01
CA ALA A 120 -1.22 1.58 5.65
C ALA A 120 -1.39 1.03 4.22
N PRO A 121 -2.56 0.48 3.87
CA PRO A 121 -2.79 -0.05 2.55
C PRO A 121 -2.97 1.03 1.49
N GLU A 122 -2.54 0.75 0.27
CA GLU A 122 -2.76 1.64 -0.89
C GLU A 122 -4.21 1.52 -1.39
N PHE A 123 -4.79 0.32 -1.31
CA PHE A 123 -6.14 0.03 -1.78
C PHE A 123 -6.81 -1.11 -0.99
N CYS A 124 -8.11 -0.98 -0.77
CA CYS A 124 -8.93 -1.93 -0.02
C CYS A 124 -10.22 -2.23 -0.78
N SER A 125 -10.67 -3.48 -0.81
CA SER A 125 -11.99 -3.85 -1.34
C SER A 125 -12.58 -5.08 -0.66
N GLY A 126 -13.92 -5.15 -0.62
CA GLY A 126 -14.64 -6.37 -0.28
C GLY A 126 -14.61 -7.43 -1.38
N ASN A 127 -14.21 -7.06 -2.60
CA ASN A 127 -14.32 -7.87 -3.81
C ASN A 127 -12.97 -8.01 -4.55
N VAL A 128 -12.63 -9.24 -4.92
CA VAL A 128 -11.40 -9.55 -5.66
C VAL A 128 -11.39 -8.97 -7.08
N ARG A 129 -12.57 -8.73 -7.68
CA ARG A 129 -12.64 -8.15 -9.03
C ARG A 129 -12.13 -6.71 -9.03
N ASP A 130 -12.50 -5.92 -8.03
CA ASP A 130 -12.04 -4.54 -7.89
C ASP A 130 -10.53 -4.51 -7.60
N MET A 131 -10.03 -5.46 -6.81
CA MET A 131 -8.60 -5.65 -6.58
C MET A 131 -7.85 -5.90 -7.91
N GLY A 132 -8.38 -6.81 -8.73
CA GLY A 132 -7.83 -7.05 -10.07
C GLY A 132 -7.89 -5.81 -10.96
N GLN A 133 -9.01 -5.07 -10.98
CA GLN A 133 -9.14 -3.83 -11.75
C GLN A 133 -8.11 -2.79 -11.35
N TYR A 134 -7.93 -2.55 -10.04
CA TYR A 134 -6.96 -1.61 -9.51
C TYR A 134 -5.51 -2.00 -9.87
N ILE A 135 -5.15 -3.26 -9.71
CA ILE A 135 -3.79 -3.73 -10.04
C ILE A 135 -3.54 -3.61 -11.56
N ASN A 136 -4.53 -3.94 -12.38
CA ASN A 136 -4.41 -3.79 -13.82
C ASN A 136 -4.29 -2.32 -14.24
N SER A 137 -4.96 -1.38 -13.58
CA SER A 137 -4.83 0.05 -13.88
C SER A 137 -3.47 0.60 -13.45
N MET A 138 -2.92 0.17 -12.31
CA MET A 138 -1.61 0.66 -11.85
C MET A 138 -0.42 0.07 -12.61
N ALA A 139 -0.61 -0.99 -13.39
CA ALA A 139 0.49 -1.70 -14.07
C ALA A 139 1.33 -0.79 -14.98
N ALA A 140 0.69 0.11 -15.73
CA ALA A 140 1.38 1.07 -16.58
C ALA A 140 2.22 2.07 -15.77
N GLU A 141 1.75 2.43 -14.56
CA GLU A 141 2.51 3.30 -13.66
C GLU A 141 3.79 2.62 -13.19
N LEU A 142 3.71 1.32 -12.86
CA LEU A 142 4.86 0.52 -12.44
C LEU A 142 5.86 0.32 -13.58
N GLU A 143 5.37 0.05 -14.80
CA GLU A 143 6.19 -0.12 -16.00
C GLU A 143 6.98 1.15 -16.33
N GLN A 144 6.32 2.30 -16.25
CA GLN A 144 6.90 3.59 -16.64
C GLN A 144 7.58 4.33 -15.47
N GLY A 145 7.56 3.77 -14.27
CA GLY A 145 8.08 4.43 -13.06
C GLY A 145 7.30 5.70 -12.68
N ILE A 146 6.06 5.82 -13.12
CA ILE A 146 5.20 6.97 -12.81
C ILE A 146 4.89 6.96 -11.31
N GLN A 147 5.02 8.13 -10.69
CA GLN A 147 4.62 8.36 -9.31
C GLN A 147 3.22 8.99 -9.31
N PRO A 148 2.17 8.28 -8.86
CA PRO A 148 0.82 8.83 -8.78
C PRO A 148 0.74 10.03 -7.84
N ALA A 149 -0.19 10.95 -8.11
CA ALA A 149 -0.38 12.17 -7.32
C ALA A 149 -0.63 11.87 -5.83
N PHE A 150 -1.39 10.80 -5.53
CA PHE A 150 -1.70 10.40 -4.15
C PHE A 150 -0.46 10.10 -3.29
N LEU A 151 0.71 9.80 -3.88
CA LEU A 151 1.95 9.62 -3.12
C LEU A 151 2.49 10.95 -2.56
N LEU A 152 2.34 12.03 -3.32
CA LEU A 152 2.66 13.38 -2.85
C LEU A 152 1.63 13.87 -1.84
N GLU A 153 0.36 13.54 -2.06
CA GLU A 153 -0.73 13.83 -1.13
C GLU A 153 -0.52 13.12 0.20
N LYS A 154 -0.24 11.80 0.20
CA LYS A 154 0.09 11.04 1.42
C LYS A 154 1.22 11.73 2.20
N ARG A 155 2.28 12.15 1.51
CA ARG A 155 3.41 12.88 2.15
C ARG A 155 2.98 14.22 2.75
N ALA A 156 2.08 14.95 2.09
CA ALA A 156 1.51 16.20 2.63
C ALA A 156 0.65 15.90 3.87
N VAL A 157 -0.19 14.87 3.82
CA VAL A 157 -1.00 14.42 4.95
C VAL A 157 -0.14 13.96 6.12
N SER A 158 0.94 13.21 5.89
CA SER A 158 1.88 12.82 6.97
C SER A 158 2.54 14.03 7.63
N LYS A 159 2.85 15.09 6.87
CA LYS A 159 3.40 16.35 7.43
C LYS A 159 2.35 17.12 8.22
N TYR A 160 1.12 17.19 7.72
CA TYR A 160 -0.03 17.74 8.45
C TYR A 160 -0.19 17.01 9.78
N ILE A 161 -0.30 15.67 9.75
CA ILE A 161 -0.44 14.83 10.95
C ILE A 161 0.71 15.07 11.92
N PHE A 162 1.96 15.13 11.46
CA PHE A 162 3.09 15.41 12.34
C PHE A 162 2.97 16.76 13.06
N ARG A 163 2.50 17.82 12.38
CA ARG A 163 2.32 19.13 13.01
C ARG A 163 1.22 19.13 14.06
N HIS A 164 0.17 18.35 13.84
CA HIS A 164 -0.99 18.27 14.73
C HIS A 164 -0.81 17.27 15.88
N GLU A 165 -0.23 16.10 15.62
CA GLU A 165 -0.03 15.02 16.60
C GLU A 165 1.31 15.11 17.32
N GLY A 166 2.34 15.73 16.71
CA GLY A 166 3.71 15.76 17.24
C GLY A 166 4.47 14.43 17.07
N GLU A 167 3.89 13.45 16.38
CA GLU A 167 4.45 12.10 16.21
C GLU A 167 4.60 11.72 14.74
N HIS A 168 5.68 10.99 14.44
CA HIS A 168 5.90 10.37 13.13
C HIS A 168 5.35 8.94 13.08
N GLY A 169 5.16 8.41 11.87
CA GLY A 169 4.79 7.00 11.68
C GLY A 169 3.33 6.68 12.01
N ILE A 170 2.46 7.68 12.05
CA ILE A 170 1.01 7.47 12.12
C ILE A 170 0.54 6.99 10.73
N PRO A 171 -0.10 5.80 10.64
CA PRO A 171 -0.64 5.27 9.40
C PRO A 171 -1.59 6.24 8.70
N VAL A 172 -1.41 6.41 7.39
CA VAL A 172 -2.28 7.23 6.54
C VAL A 172 -3.05 6.33 5.57
N TYR A 173 -4.32 6.08 5.89
CA TYR A 173 -5.22 5.28 5.07
C TYR A 173 -5.72 6.13 3.90
N ARG A 174 -5.73 5.54 2.70
CA ARG A 174 -6.33 6.17 1.52
C ARG A 174 -7.76 5.66 1.39
N ASP A 175 -8.72 6.57 1.53
CA ASP A 175 -10.13 6.23 1.46
C ASP A 175 -10.64 6.32 0.02
N ARG A 176 -10.27 7.40 -0.69
CA ARG A 176 -10.62 7.68 -2.10
C ARG A 176 -9.56 8.57 -2.75
N GLU A 177 -9.81 9.00 -3.98
CA GLU A 177 -9.04 10.10 -4.59
C GLU A 177 -9.11 11.33 -3.68
N HIS A 178 -7.94 11.86 -3.33
CA HIS A 178 -7.77 13.06 -2.52
C HIS A 178 -8.38 13.00 -1.09
N GLU A 179 -8.87 11.84 -0.64
CA GLU A 179 -9.46 11.62 0.69
C GLU A 179 -8.64 10.58 1.45
N PHE A 180 -8.16 10.97 2.62
CA PHE A 180 -7.36 10.15 3.52
C PHE A 180 -7.94 10.13 4.92
N SER A 181 -7.53 9.16 5.71
CA SER A 181 -7.82 9.13 7.13
C SER A 181 -6.66 8.63 7.97
N TYR A 182 -6.68 8.99 9.25
CA TYR A 182 -5.74 8.49 10.25
C TYR A 182 -6.43 8.35 11.61
N ILE A 183 -5.88 7.51 12.48
CA ILE A 183 -6.34 7.37 13.86
C ILE A 183 -5.44 8.24 14.73
N SER A 184 -6.00 9.27 15.35
CA SER A 184 -5.26 10.16 16.25
C SER A 184 -4.74 9.40 17.46
N ARG A 185 -3.52 9.72 17.87
CA ARG A 185 -2.88 9.09 19.04
C ARG A 185 -3.37 9.71 20.34
N LYS A 186 -3.83 10.96 20.29
CA LYS A 186 -4.36 11.71 21.43
C LYS A 186 -5.67 11.12 21.99
N ASP A 187 -6.59 10.76 21.09
CA ASP A 187 -7.99 10.43 21.44
C ASP A 187 -8.50 9.12 20.81
N ARG A 188 -7.67 8.45 19.98
CA ARG A 188 -8.02 7.22 19.27
C ARG A 188 -9.19 7.37 18.30
N GLN A 189 -9.54 8.60 17.92
CA GLN A 189 -10.60 8.88 16.95
C GLN A 189 -10.05 8.84 15.52
N LEU A 190 -10.90 8.37 14.60
CA LEU A 190 -10.65 8.44 13.17
C LEU A 190 -10.85 9.88 12.70
N ARG A 191 -9.86 10.42 12.00
CA ARG A 191 -9.87 11.78 11.45
C ARG A 191 -9.78 11.71 9.93
N LYS A 192 -10.68 12.42 9.26
CA LYS A 192 -10.67 12.58 7.80
C LYS A 192 -9.83 13.76 7.38
N VAL A 193 -9.14 13.61 6.27
CA VAL A 193 -8.24 14.61 5.69
C VAL A 193 -8.47 14.66 4.18
N MET A 194 -8.75 15.85 3.67
CA MET A 194 -8.87 16.10 2.23
C MET A 194 -7.61 16.81 1.72
N VAL A 195 -7.25 16.55 0.47
CA VAL A 195 -6.11 17.21 -0.19
C VAL A 195 -6.58 17.83 -1.51
N THR A 196 -6.00 18.95 -1.89
CA THR A 196 -6.22 19.57 -3.21
C THR A 196 -4.96 20.34 -3.62
N ASP A 197 -4.76 20.52 -4.92
CA ASP A 197 -3.74 21.39 -5.48
C ASP A 197 -4.27 22.80 -5.80
N SER A 198 -5.58 23.02 -5.67
CA SER A 198 -6.26 24.27 -6.01
C SER A 198 -7.19 24.77 -4.90
N MET A 199 -7.12 26.07 -4.64
CA MET A 199 -8.04 26.78 -3.74
C MET A 199 -9.31 27.27 -4.45
N GLU A 200 -9.42 27.09 -5.77
CA GLU A 200 -10.60 27.49 -6.54
C GLU A 200 -11.76 26.50 -6.37
N ALA A 201 -11.45 25.23 -6.15
CA ALA A 201 -12.41 24.15 -5.94
C ALA A 201 -12.15 23.51 -4.57
N LEU A 202 -12.76 24.08 -3.53
CA LEU A 202 -12.61 23.58 -2.16
C LEU A 202 -13.29 22.20 -1.99
N PRO A 203 -12.71 21.31 -1.16
CA PRO A 203 -13.37 20.05 -0.81
C PRO A 203 -14.75 20.30 -0.17
N PRO A 204 -15.78 19.48 -0.48
CA PRO A 204 -17.11 19.65 0.08
C PRO A 204 -17.10 19.67 1.61
N GLY A 205 -17.72 20.70 2.21
CA GLY A 205 -17.79 20.86 3.66
C GLY A 205 -16.58 21.54 4.30
N TYR A 206 -15.61 22.00 3.51
CA TYR A 206 -14.44 22.73 4.00
C TYR A 206 -14.40 24.18 3.51
N GLY A 207 -14.03 25.09 4.40
CA GLY A 207 -13.76 26.49 4.11
C GLY A 207 -12.27 26.77 3.84
N ALA A 208 -11.98 27.88 3.15
CA ALA A 208 -10.61 28.26 2.81
C ALA A 208 -9.73 28.53 4.05
N GLU A 209 -10.35 28.91 5.17
CA GLU A 209 -9.74 29.13 6.46
C GLU A 209 -9.25 27.85 7.14
N GLN A 210 -9.67 26.67 6.66
CA GLN A 210 -9.22 25.37 7.15
C GLN A 210 -8.05 24.80 6.33
N ALA A 211 -7.63 25.49 5.28
CA ALA A 211 -6.56 25.02 4.40
C ALA A 211 -5.18 25.19 5.07
N GLU A 212 -4.45 24.09 5.25
CA GLU A 212 -3.05 24.12 5.64
C GLU A 212 -2.16 23.82 4.43
N ARG A 213 -1.24 24.74 4.12
CA ARG A 213 -0.37 24.61 2.96
C ARG A 213 0.80 23.65 3.25
N HIS A 214 0.99 22.67 2.38
CA HIS A 214 2.13 21.76 2.39
C HIS A 214 2.77 21.71 1.01
N GLY A 215 3.66 22.67 0.74
CA GLY A 215 4.31 22.84 -0.55
C GLY A 215 3.35 23.42 -1.59
N LYS A 216 2.98 22.61 -2.59
CA LYS A 216 2.00 22.96 -3.64
C LYS A 216 0.58 22.46 -3.34
N LEU A 217 0.42 21.66 -2.29
CA LEU A 217 -0.86 21.07 -1.90
C LEU A 217 -1.43 21.81 -0.69
N TYR A 218 -2.75 21.77 -0.58
CA TYR A 218 -3.52 22.23 0.54
C TYR A 218 -4.18 21.03 1.21
N VAL A 219 -4.00 20.92 2.52
CA VAL A 219 -4.51 19.83 3.34
C VAL A 219 -5.59 20.38 4.27
N PHE A 220 -6.72 19.70 4.32
CA PHE A 220 -7.88 20.10 5.11
C PHE A 220 -8.20 18.98 6.10
N GLY A 221 -8.10 19.27 7.40
CA GLY A 221 -8.47 18.35 8.46
C GLY A 221 -9.47 18.95 9.43
N VAL A 222 -9.75 18.22 10.51
CA VAL A 222 -10.70 18.63 11.56
C VAL A 222 -10.10 19.62 12.56
N GLU A 223 -8.77 19.71 12.64
CA GLU A 223 -8.06 20.59 13.57
C GLU A 223 -7.89 21.98 12.92
N PRO A 224 -7.94 23.09 13.70
CA PRO A 224 -7.64 24.42 13.19
C PRO A 224 -6.21 24.48 12.60
N PRO A 225 -5.97 25.14 11.46
CA PRO A 225 -4.65 25.16 10.85
C PRO A 225 -3.59 25.76 11.78
N ILE A 226 -2.39 25.17 11.76
CA ILE A 226 -1.25 25.73 12.48
C ILE A 226 -0.58 26.75 11.55
N PRO A 227 -0.47 28.04 11.91
CA PRO A 227 0.19 29.04 11.09
C PRO A 227 1.61 28.62 10.72
N GLU A 228 2.04 28.87 9.48
CA GLU A 228 3.46 28.71 9.14
C GLU A 228 4.28 29.65 10.03
N GLY A 229 5.14 29.08 10.88
CA GLY A 229 6.10 29.85 11.66
C GLY A 229 7.08 30.58 10.74
N PRO A 230 7.68 31.69 11.17
CA PRO A 230 8.67 32.40 10.36
C PRO A 230 9.82 31.43 10.00
N THR A 231 10.13 31.33 8.70
CA THR A 231 11.32 30.61 8.22
C THR A 231 12.56 31.17 8.92
N VAL A 232 13.10 30.43 9.88
CA VAL A 232 14.37 30.78 10.51
C VAL A 232 15.46 30.58 9.45
N ARG A 233 15.92 31.68 8.87
CA ARG A 233 17.12 31.66 8.01
C ARG A 233 18.29 31.12 8.83
N PRO A 234 19.07 30.15 8.34
CA PRO A 234 20.25 29.69 9.04
C PRO A 234 21.16 30.88 9.28
N LYS A 235 21.52 31.14 10.54
CA LYS A 235 22.53 32.16 10.87
C LYS A 235 23.85 31.72 10.24
N THR A 236 24.35 32.51 9.31
CA THR A 236 25.69 32.36 8.75
C THR A 236 26.69 32.46 9.91
N VAL A 237 27.28 31.34 10.30
CA VAL A 237 28.36 31.32 11.29
C VAL A 237 29.60 31.88 10.59
N GLN A 238 29.93 33.13 10.85
CA GLN A 238 31.25 33.67 10.53
C GLN A 238 32.27 32.93 11.41
N ARG A 239 33.03 32.01 10.83
CA ARG A 239 34.24 31.48 11.45
C ARG A 239 35.26 32.61 11.52
N GLY A 240 35.39 33.23 12.69
CA GLY A 240 36.51 34.09 13.02
C GLY A 240 37.80 33.26 12.93
N GLY A 241 38.70 33.67 12.04
CA GLY A 241 40.06 33.15 12.02
C GLY A 241 40.78 33.55 13.29
N GLN A 242 41.50 32.61 13.88
CA GLN A 242 42.55 32.92 14.83
C GLN A 242 43.83 32.28 14.32
N GLU A 243 44.73 33.15 13.82
CA GLU A 243 46.15 32.87 13.71
C GLU A 243 46.72 32.65 15.11
N ARG A 244 47.49 31.57 15.27
CA ARG A 244 48.85 31.55 15.84
C ARG A 244 49.45 30.16 15.69
#